data_AF-A0ABD0PZK1-F1
#
_entry.id   AF-A0ABD0PZK1-F1
#
_cell.length_a   1.000
_cell.length_b   1.000
_cell.length_c   1.000
_cell.angle_alpha   90.00
_cell.angle_beta   90.00
_cell.angle_gamma   90.00
#
_symmetry.space_group_name_H-M   'P 1'
#
loop_
_entity.id
_entity.type
_entity.pdbx_description
1 polymer ?
#
loop_
_entity_poly.entity_id
_entity_poly.type
_entity_poly.pdbx_seq_one_letter_code
_entity_poly.pdbx_strand_id
1 'polypeptide(L)' 'VDLQGNALTTLPEAVGNMQHLISIDLSKNKLTVFPERLTDVSSLQHISVEGNQIT' A
#
# COMPACT_ATOMS: atom_id res chain seq x y z
N VAL A 1 -7.81 -4.65 -2.12
CA VAL A 1 -8.23 -3.62 -1.14
C VAL A 1 -8.08 -2.28 -1.80
N ASP A 2 -9.13 -1.46 -1.76
CA ASP A 2 -9.14 -0.13 -2.39
C ASP A 2 -8.96 0.94 -1.32
N LEU A 3 -7.86 1.69 -1.40
CA LEU A 3 -7.53 2.85 -0.58
C LEU A 3 -7.22 4.07 -1.46
N GLN A 4 -7.67 4.06 -2.71
CA GLN A 4 -7.43 5.15 -3.65
C GLN A 4 -7.96 6.48 -3.11
N GLY A 5 -7.23 7.57 -3.37
CA GLY A 5 -7.74 8.93 -3.16
C GLY A 5 -7.87 9.35 -1.70
N ASN A 6 -7.12 8.71 -0.79
CA ASN A 6 -7.05 9.08 0.61
C ASN A 6 -5.89 10.05 0.88
N ALA A 7 -5.69 10.41 2.14
CA ALA A 7 -4.56 11.23 2.59
C ALA A 7 -3.49 10.40 3.32
N LEU A 8 -3.33 9.12 2.94
CA LEU A 8 -2.41 8.21 3.63
C LEU A 8 -0.97 8.68 3.43
N THR A 9 -0.25 8.84 4.53
CA THR A 9 1.20 9.10 4.57
C THR A 9 1.98 7.86 4.98
N THR A 10 1.33 6.88 5.63
CA THR A 10 1.88 5.59 6.02
C THR A 10 0.79 4.51 5.96
N LEU A 11 1.18 3.24 6.11
CA LEU A 11 0.27 2.13 6.37
C LEU A 11 0.51 1.55 7.77
N PRO A 12 -0.53 1.05 8.45
CA PRO A 12 -0.37 0.40 9.76
C PRO A 12 0.34 -0.95 9.63
N GLU A 13 1.02 -1.37 10.70
CA GLU A 13 1.77 -2.64 10.74
C GLU A 13 0.89 -3.86 10.44
N ALA A 14 -0.40 -3.79 10.78
CA ALA A 14 -1.37 -4.85 10.52
C ALA A 14 -1.50 -5.22 9.03
N VAL A 15 -1.12 -4.34 8.10
CA VAL A 15 -1.12 -4.65 6.66
C VAL A 15 -0.16 -5.80 6.34
N GLY A 16 0.99 -5.88 7.01
CA GLY A 16 1.96 -6.97 6.79
C GLY A 16 1.43 -8.36 7.17
N ASN A 17 0.38 -8.43 8.00
CA ASN A 17 -0.24 -9.69 8.40
C ASN A 17 -1.37 -10.15 7.46
N MET A 18 -1.68 -9.40 6.40
CA MET A 18 -2.78 -9.72 5.50
C MET A 18 -2.43 -10.83 4.49
N GLN A 19 -2.19 -12.06 4.96
CA GLN A 19 -1.73 -13.22 4.15
C GLN A 19 -2.67 -13.67 3.01
N HIS A 20 -3.83 -13.03 2.84
CA HIS A 20 -4.77 -13.29 1.75
C HIS A 20 -4.98 -12.06 0.84
N LEU A 21 -4.23 -10.99 1.07
CA LEU A 21 -4.31 -9.79 0.26
C LEU A 21 -3.53 -9.99 -1.05
N ILE A 22 -4.28 -10.05 -2.16
CA ILE A 22 -3.71 -10.27 -3.51
C ILE A 22 -3.42 -8.95 -4.23
N SER A 23 -4.23 -7.93 -3.98
CA SER A 23 -4.14 -6.64 -4.65
C SER A 23 -4.47 -5.50 -3.71
N ILE A 24 -3.71 -4.40 -3.79
CA ILE A 24 -3.97 -3.15 -3.06
C ILE A 24 -3.81 -1.94 -3.98
N ASP A 25 -4.79 -1.04 -3.93
CA ASP A 25 -4.72 0.25 -4.61
C ASP A 25 -4.47 1.37 -3.59
N LEU A 26 -3.29 1.97 -3.66
CA LEU A 26 -2.85 3.12 -2.86
C LEU A 26 -2.72 4.37 -3.71
N SER A 27 -3.26 4.38 -4.93
CA SER A 27 -3.13 5.52 -5.84
C SER A 27 -3.75 6.79 -5.26
N LYS A 28 -3.21 7.94 -5.67
CA LYS A 28 -3.67 9.28 -5.27
C LYS A 28 -3.67 9.49 -3.75
N ASN A 29 -2.60 9.05 -3.09
CA ASN A 29 -2.35 9.28 -1.66
C ASN A 29 -1.16 10.25 -1.45
N LYS A 30 -0.65 10.35 -0.21
CA LYS A 30 0.46 11.23 0.17
C LYS A 30 1.68 10.43 0.68
N LEU A 31 1.85 9.20 0.21
CA LEU A 31 3.00 8.38 0.57
C LEU A 31 4.27 9.02 0.01
N THR A 32 5.25 9.25 0.86
CA THR A 32 6.57 9.80 0.48
C THR A 32 7.62 8.71 0.28
N VAL A 33 7.34 7.53 0.83
CA VAL A 33 8.17 6.33 0.71
C VAL A 33 7.28 5.14 0.39
N PHE A 34 7.86 4.12 -0.25
CA PHE A 34 7.15 2.86 -0.44
C PHE A 34 6.88 2.20 0.92
N PRO A 35 5.65 1.73 1.21
CA PRO A 35 5.36 1.08 2.48
C PRO A 35 6.05 -0.29 2.59
N GLU A 36 7.16 -0.37 3.32
CA GLU A 36 7.95 -1.59 3.48
C GLU A 36 7.12 -2.77 4.01
N ARG A 37 6.08 -2.51 4.83
CA ARG A 37 5.16 -3.54 5.34
C ARG A 37 4.42 -4.32 4.26
N LEU A 38 4.29 -3.77 3.05
CA LEU A 38 3.71 -4.52 1.91
C LEU A 38 4.61 -5.67 1.45
N THR A 39 5.90 -5.64 1.78
CA THR A 39 6.85 -6.72 1.49
C THR A 39 6.62 -7.96 2.37
N ASP A 40 5.99 -7.80 3.54
CA ASP A 40 5.64 -8.91 4.44
C ASP A 40 4.40 -9.69 3.95
N VAL A 41 3.65 -9.13 2.99
CA VAL A 41 2.41 -9.69 2.46
C VAL A 41 2.73 -10.68 1.33
N SER A 42 3.02 -11.92 1.70
CA SER A 42 3.45 -12.97 0.76
C SER A 42 2.47 -13.26 -0.40
N SER A 43 1.18 -12.98 -0.21
CA SER A 43 0.13 -13.18 -1.23
C SER A 43 -0.01 -12.05 -2.23
N LEU A 44 0.67 -10.91 -2.02
CA LEU A 44 0.47 -9.68 -2.76
C LEU A 44 1.06 -9.80 -4.17
N GLN A 45 0.23 -9.56 -5.18
CA GLN A 45 0.60 -9.67 -6.59
C GLN A 45 0.51 -8.33 -7.33
N HIS A 46 -0.38 -7.44 -6.87
CA HIS A 46 -0.64 -6.17 -7.54
C HIS A 46 -0.64 -5.02 -6.53
N ILE A 47 0.11 -3.96 -6.85
CA ILE A 47 0.22 -2.75 -6.03
C ILE A 47 0.14 -1.55 -6.97
N SER A 48 -0.83 -0.66 -6.74
CA SER A 48 -0.92 0.62 -7.42
C SER A 48 -0.51 1.74 -6.48
N VAL A 49 0.51 2.52 -6.84
CA VAL A 49 0.99 3.68 -6.03
C VAL A 49 1.02 4.98 -6.83
N GLU A 50 0.39 5.02 -8.00
CA GLU A 50 0.34 6.20 -8.87
C GLU A 50 -0.19 7.44 -8.13
N GLY A 51 0.36 8.62 -8.38
CA GLY A 51 -0.13 9.85 -7.77
C GLY A 51 0.20 9.99 -6.29
N ASN A 52 1.20 9.24 -5.79
CA ASN A 52 1.88 9.51 -4.53
C ASN A 52 3.14 10.35 -4.76
N GLN A 53 3.87 10.64 -3.68
CA GLN A 53 5.13 11.40 -3.67
C GLN A 53 6.32 10.48 -3.33
N ILE A 54 6.25 9.22 -3.77
CA ILE A 54 7.26 8.20 -3.45
C ILE A 54 8.57 8.56 -4.16
N THR A 55 9.66 8.58 -3.40
CA THR A 55 11.04 8.78 -3.87
C THR A 55 11.87 7.53 -3.70
#